data_AF-A0A158KKX5-F1
#
_entry.id   AF-A0A158KKX5-F1
#
_cell.length_a   1.000
_cell.length_b   1.000
_cell.length_c   1.000
_cell.angle_alpha   90.00
_cell.angle_beta   90.00
_cell.angle_gamma   90.00
#
_symmetry.space_group_name_H-M   'P 1'
#
loop_
_entity.id
_entity.type
_entity.pdbx_description
1 polymer ?
#
loop_
_entity_poly.entity_id
_entity_poly.type
_entity_poly.pdbx_seq_one_letter_code
_entity_poly.pdbx_strand_id
1 'polypeptide(L)'
;MGQTETARVAVLWRGDHEVRKSATPANNRFYRIFEELTAIGIEAQPAVYSDEMVDEVREQLLNVDGVLVWVDPIHDGQTRVVLDAMLREVASRGPWVSAHPDVILKMGVKEVLHRTRHLGWGADTHLYRSRSAFQSEFPSRLESAGPRVLKQNRGNGGQGVWRVEQISPTGSDTVLVRVLHARRGSVPEETTLHDFMARCEAYITPDGCIVDQPFQSRLPDGMIRCYMGADKVVGFGHQLIKALIPPPPEGPDSDAAQPGPRIMHPASAEPFRALRAKMQLE
;
A
#
# COMPACT_ATOMS: atom_id res chain seq x y z
N MET A 1 -35.37 -4.92 -31.47
CA MET A 1 -34.33 -4.04 -30.90
C MET A 1 -34.35 -4.26 -29.40
N GLY A 2 -33.46 -5.10 -28.88
CA GLY A 2 -33.39 -5.33 -27.43
C GLY A 2 -32.90 -4.06 -26.75
N GLN A 3 -33.58 -3.63 -25.69
CA GLN A 3 -33.04 -2.62 -24.78
C GLN A 3 -31.70 -3.15 -24.27
N THR A 4 -30.61 -2.47 -24.59
CA THR A 4 -29.36 -2.64 -23.85
C THR A 4 -29.64 -2.18 -22.43
N GLU A 5 -29.76 -3.13 -21.50
CA GLU A 5 -29.87 -2.81 -20.07
C GLU A 5 -28.67 -1.95 -19.66
N THR A 6 -28.96 -0.78 -19.08
CA THR A 6 -27.95 0.11 -18.52
C THR A 6 -27.26 -0.60 -17.37
N ALA A 7 -25.94 -0.78 -17.46
CA ALA A 7 -25.18 -1.40 -16.38
C ALA A 7 -25.26 -0.53 -15.11
N ARG A 8 -25.39 -1.18 -13.96
CA ARG A 8 -25.49 -0.55 -12.63
C ARG A 8 -24.25 -0.86 -11.80
N VAL A 9 -23.65 0.16 -11.22
CA VAL A 9 -22.44 0.04 -10.39
C VAL A 9 -22.64 0.69 -9.02
N ALA A 10 -22.21 0.00 -7.97
CA ALA A 10 -22.08 0.59 -6.64
C ALA A 10 -20.65 1.07 -6.41
N VAL A 11 -20.48 2.32 -5.97
CA VAL A 11 -19.18 2.83 -5.50
C VAL A 11 -19.18 2.73 -3.97
N LEU A 12 -18.33 1.88 -3.41
CA LEU A 12 -18.33 1.50 -2.00
C LEU A 12 -17.19 2.13 -1.20
N TRP A 13 -17.50 2.75 -0.06
CA TRP A 13 -16.51 3.33 0.87
C TRP A 13 -16.99 3.29 2.33
N ARG A 14 -16.09 3.51 3.29
CA ARG A 14 -16.43 3.54 4.72
C ARG A 14 -17.18 4.80 5.13
N GLY A 15 -18.18 4.64 6.00
CA GLY A 15 -18.89 5.73 6.67
C GLY A 15 -19.84 5.17 7.74
N ASP A 16 -20.70 6.03 8.28
CA ASP A 16 -21.72 5.66 9.26
C ASP A 16 -23.14 5.77 8.66
N HIS A 17 -24.16 5.49 9.48
CA HIS A 17 -25.56 5.52 9.05
C HIS A 17 -26.00 6.90 8.54
N GLU A 18 -25.50 8.00 9.13
CA GLU A 18 -25.84 9.36 8.71
C GLU A 18 -25.21 9.69 7.35
N VAL A 19 -23.96 9.29 7.15
CA VAL A 19 -23.28 9.39 5.85
C VAL A 19 -24.02 8.55 4.81
N ARG A 20 -24.45 7.32 5.13
CA ARG A 20 -25.21 6.45 4.21
C ARG A 20 -26.52 7.09 3.78
N LYS A 21 -27.29 7.63 4.74
CA LYS A 21 -28.61 8.23 4.49
C LYS A 21 -28.54 9.47 3.60
N SER A 22 -27.45 10.24 3.73
CA SER A 22 -27.26 11.50 3.01
C SER A 22 -26.38 11.39 1.76
N ALA A 23 -25.76 10.23 1.51
CA ALA A 23 -24.82 10.05 0.41
C ALA A 23 -25.51 10.21 -0.95
N THR A 24 -24.92 11.06 -1.79
CA THR A 24 -25.29 11.23 -3.19
C THR A 24 -24.05 11.04 -4.05
N PRO A 25 -24.20 10.80 -5.36
CA PRO A 25 -23.08 10.80 -6.29
C PRO A 25 -22.20 12.07 -6.21
N ALA A 26 -22.78 13.22 -5.86
CA ALA A 26 -22.11 14.52 -5.92
C ALA A 26 -21.44 14.98 -4.61
N ASN A 27 -21.85 14.47 -3.44
CA ASN A 27 -21.42 15.01 -2.14
C ASN A 27 -20.27 14.26 -1.46
N ASN A 28 -19.47 13.53 -2.24
CA ASN A 28 -18.40 12.69 -1.72
C ASN A 28 -17.12 12.86 -2.56
N ARG A 29 -15.97 12.41 -2.03
CA ARG A 29 -14.66 12.56 -2.70
C ARG A 29 -14.54 11.86 -4.06
N PHE A 30 -15.46 10.95 -4.39
CA PHE A 30 -15.47 10.17 -5.62
C PHE A 30 -16.42 10.76 -6.68
N TYR A 31 -16.98 11.97 -6.49
CA TYR A 31 -17.95 12.56 -7.42
C TYR A 31 -17.54 12.50 -8.90
N ARG A 32 -16.25 12.72 -9.21
CA ARG A 32 -15.75 12.58 -10.60
C ARG A 32 -15.87 11.18 -11.16
N ILE A 33 -15.76 10.14 -10.34
CA ILE A 33 -15.96 8.75 -10.79
C ILE A 33 -17.43 8.56 -11.19
N PHE A 34 -18.37 9.11 -10.43
CA PHE A 34 -19.80 9.05 -10.78
C PHE A 34 -20.11 9.82 -12.07
N GLU A 35 -19.53 11.01 -12.25
CA GLU A 35 -19.65 11.80 -13.49
C GLU A 35 -19.17 11.01 -14.71
N GLU A 36 -17.98 10.41 -14.63
CA GLU A 36 -17.39 9.63 -15.73
C GLU A 36 -18.19 8.35 -16.03
N LEU A 37 -18.68 7.63 -15.01
CA LEU A 37 -19.55 6.47 -15.20
C LEU A 37 -20.87 6.87 -15.89
N THR A 38 -21.47 7.98 -15.46
CA THR A 38 -22.70 8.50 -16.06
C THR A 38 -22.47 8.93 -17.51
N ALA A 39 -21.33 9.57 -17.81
CA ALA A 39 -20.97 10.01 -19.15
C ALA A 39 -20.85 8.85 -20.15
N ILE A 40 -20.51 7.65 -19.69
CA ILE A 40 -20.46 6.42 -20.51
C ILE A 40 -21.73 5.57 -20.41
N GLY A 41 -22.81 6.09 -19.80
CA GLY A 41 -24.09 5.42 -19.71
C GLY A 41 -24.16 4.31 -18.66
N ILE A 42 -23.33 4.36 -17.61
CA ILE A 42 -23.42 3.46 -16.45
C ILE A 42 -24.14 4.20 -15.31
N GLU A 43 -25.18 3.57 -14.77
CA GLU A 43 -25.87 4.08 -13.58
C GLU A 43 -25.04 3.76 -12.33
N ALA A 44 -24.52 4.79 -11.65
CA ALA A 44 -23.66 4.62 -10.49
C ALA A 44 -24.32 5.13 -9.21
N GLN A 45 -24.32 4.30 -8.15
CA GLN A 45 -24.89 4.64 -6.84
C GLN A 45 -23.87 4.56 -5.69
N PRO A 46 -23.97 5.47 -4.69
CA PRO A 46 -23.23 5.37 -3.43
C PRO A 46 -23.53 4.09 -2.64
N ALA A 47 -22.51 3.43 -2.10
CA ALA A 47 -22.64 2.34 -1.15
C ALA A 47 -21.75 2.59 0.08
N VAL A 48 -22.28 3.31 1.05
CA VAL A 48 -21.57 3.58 2.31
C VAL A 48 -21.64 2.35 3.21
N TYR A 49 -20.50 1.95 3.78
CA TYR A 49 -20.32 0.73 4.56
C TYR A 49 -19.75 0.99 5.96
N SER A 50 -20.35 0.34 6.95
CA SER A 50 -19.74 -0.03 8.23
C SER A 50 -20.06 -1.49 8.53
N ASP A 51 -19.32 -2.09 9.46
CA ASP A 51 -19.57 -3.47 9.89
C ASP A 51 -20.98 -3.63 10.49
N GLU A 52 -21.54 -2.58 11.11
CA GLU A 52 -22.89 -2.57 11.72
C GLU A 52 -24.01 -2.64 10.68
N MET A 53 -23.77 -2.17 9.46
CA MET A 53 -24.76 -2.12 8.37
C MET A 53 -24.46 -3.14 7.25
N VAL A 54 -23.68 -4.19 7.56
CA VAL A 54 -23.19 -5.14 6.55
C VAL A 54 -24.33 -5.80 5.76
N ASP A 55 -25.45 -6.14 6.41
CA ASP A 55 -26.57 -6.81 5.75
C ASP A 55 -27.30 -5.88 4.77
N GLU A 56 -27.56 -4.63 5.16
CA GLU A 56 -28.16 -3.61 4.28
C GLU A 56 -27.28 -3.32 3.06
N VAL A 57 -25.97 -3.25 3.28
CA VAL A 57 -25.01 -3.05 2.20
C VAL A 57 -24.98 -4.28 1.29
N ARG A 58 -24.94 -5.49 1.85
CA ARG A 58 -24.97 -6.74 1.09
C ARG A 58 -26.18 -6.81 0.17
N GLU A 59 -27.37 -6.52 0.69
CA GLU A 59 -28.61 -6.49 -0.11
C GLU A 59 -28.54 -5.47 -1.25
N GLN A 60 -28.02 -4.27 -0.97
CA GLN A 60 -27.80 -3.26 -1.99
C GLN A 60 -26.84 -3.76 -3.09
N LEU A 61 -25.73 -4.37 -2.72
CA LEU A 61 -24.70 -4.81 -3.66
C LEU A 61 -25.12 -6.02 -4.51
N LEU A 62 -26.03 -6.86 -4.03
CA LEU A 62 -26.59 -7.97 -4.81
C LEU A 62 -27.50 -7.50 -5.96
N ASN A 63 -27.93 -6.23 -5.94
CA ASN A 63 -28.82 -5.64 -6.94
C ASN A 63 -28.11 -4.81 -8.01
N VAL A 64 -26.77 -4.85 -8.09
CA VAL A 64 -25.97 -4.17 -9.12
C VAL A 64 -25.15 -5.15 -9.95
N ASP A 65 -24.64 -4.70 -11.09
CA ASP A 65 -23.78 -5.53 -11.96
C ASP A 65 -22.32 -5.48 -11.52
N GLY A 66 -21.91 -4.41 -10.83
CA GLY A 66 -20.54 -4.26 -10.35
C GLY A 66 -20.37 -3.40 -9.09
N VAL A 67 -19.28 -3.62 -8.37
CA VAL A 67 -18.89 -2.92 -7.15
C VAL A 67 -17.47 -2.39 -7.26
N LEU A 68 -17.34 -1.07 -7.22
CA LEU A 68 -16.07 -0.36 -7.12
C LEU A 68 -15.73 -0.12 -5.64
N VAL A 69 -14.70 -0.81 -5.12
CA VAL A 69 -14.41 -0.85 -3.68
C VAL A 69 -13.26 0.09 -3.32
N TRP A 70 -13.56 1.14 -2.55
CA TRP A 70 -12.59 2.07 -1.96
C TRP A 70 -12.62 2.02 -0.43
N VAL A 71 -12.22 0.88 0.12
CA VAL A 71 -12.06 0.69 1.57
C VAL A 71 -10.64 0.21 1.88
N ASP A 72 -9.95 0.98 2.73
CA ASP A 72 -8.59 0.65 3.17
C ASP A 72 -8.55 -0.67 3.95
N PRO A 73 -7.48 -1.48 3.81
CA PRO A 73 -7.33 -2.75 4.53
C PRO A 73 -7.38 -2.65 6.06
N ILE A 74 -6.89 -1.53 6.61
CA ILE A 74 -6.85 -1.23 8.03
C ILE A 74 -7.18 0.26 8.18
N HIS A 75 -8.17 0.58 9.02
CA HIS A 75 -8.61 1.95 9.29
C HIS A 75 -9.05 2.05 10.75
N ASP A 76 -8.41 2.93 11.55
CA ASP A 76 -8.75 3.19 12.96
C ASP A 76 -8.94 1.92 13.84
N GLY A 77 -8.04 0.94 13.68
CA GLY A 77 -8.10 -0.32 14.41
C GLY A 77 -9.10 -1.35 13.86
N GLN A 78 -9.96 -0.94 12.91
CA GLN A 78 -10.86 -1.84 12.20
C GLN A 78 -10.12 -2.60 11.09
N THR A 79 -10.58 -3.83 10.86
CA THR A 79 -10.10 -4.69 9.78
C THR A 79 -11.13 -4.78 8.66
N ARG A 80 -10.79 -5.48 7.59
CA ARG A 80 -11.74 -5.83 6.51
C ARG A 80 -12.34 -7.22 6.65
N VAL A 81 -12.25 -7.89 7.79
CA VAL A 81 -12.71 -9.30 7.91
C VAL A 81 -14.19 -9.44 7.53
N VAL A 82 -15.06 -8.60 8.10
CA VAL A 82 -16.50 -8.60 7.81
C VAL A 82 -16.77 -8.19 6.36
N LEU A 83 -16.13 -7.10 5.91
CA LEU A 83 -16.25 -6.61 4.54
C LEU A 83 -15.83 -7.66 3.50
N ASP A 84 -14.70 -8.30 3.70
CA ASP A 84 -14.13 -9.27 2.76
C ASP A 84 -14.94 -10.56 2.70
N ALA A 85 -15.62 -10.94 3.79
CA ALA A 85 -16.58 -12.04 3.77
C ALA A 85 -17.80 -11.69 2.91
N MET A 86 -18.40 -10.52 3.14
CA MET A 86 -19.55 -10.03 2.38
C MET A 86 -19.21 -9.84 0.89
N LEU A 87 -18.07 -9.23 0.56
CA LEU A 87 -17.67 -9.01 -0.83
C LEU A 87 -17.41 -10.32 -1.60
N ARG A 88 -16.95 -11.38 -0.92
CA ARG A 88 -16.83 -12.72 -1.54
C ARG A 88 -18.19 -13.32 -1.83
N GLU A 89 -19.13 -13.20 -0.90
CA GLU A 89 -20.51 -13.66 -1.13
C GLU A 89 -21.11 -12.92 -2.32
N VAL A 90 -21.03 -11.59 -2.34
CA VAL A 90 -21.52 -10.75 -3.45
C VAL A 90 -20.89 -11.18 -4.77
N ALA A 91 -19.56 -11.32 -4.83
CA ALA A 91 -18.87 -11.77 -6.04
C ALA A 91 -19.32 -13.17 -6.50
N SER A 92 -19.60 -14.08 -5.56
CA SER A 92 -20.07 -15.44 -5.88
C SER A 92 -21.51 -15.49 -6.44
N ARG A 93 -22.28 -14.42 -6.27
CA ARG A 93 -23.71 -14.33 -6.64
C ARG A 93 -23.98 -13.59 -7.93
N GLY A 94 -22.94 -13.04 -8.60
CA GLY A 94 -23.08 -12.39 -9.90
C GLY A 94 -22.34 -11.05 -10.03
N PRO A 95 -22.56 -10.09 -9.12
CA PRO A 95 -21.93 -8.77 -9.22
C PRO A 95 -20.40 -8.84 -9.30
N TRP A 96 -19.80 -8.13 -10.25
CA TRP A 96 -18.35 -8.04 -10.35
C TRP A 96 -17.76 -7.16 -9.25
N VAL A 97 -16.69 -7.61 -8.57
CA VAL A 97 -16.03 -6.83 -7.50
C VAL A 97 -14.61 -6.45 -7.92
N SER A 98 -14.38 -5.15 -8.15
CA SER A 98 -13.09 -4.58 -8.58
C SER A 98 -11.88 -4.99 -7.73
N ALA A 99 -11.92 -4.68 -6.43
CA ALA A 99 -10.88 -5.00 -5.46
C ALA A 99 -11.21 -6.32 -4.75
N HIS A 100 -11.36 -7.39 -5.53
CA HIS A 100 -11.78 -8.70 -5.01
C HIS A 100 -10.91 -9.15 -3.83
N PRO A 101 -11.50 -9.59 -2.69
CA PRO A 101 -10.75 -9.90 -1.47
C PRO A 101 -9.59 -10.89 -1.69
N ASP A 102 -9.78 -11.91 -2.53
CA ASP A 102 -8.75 -12.94 -2.78
C ASP A 102 -7.53 -12.42 -3.56
N VAL A 103 -7.66 -11.27 -4.23
CA VAL A 103 -6.53 -10.58 -4.87
C VAL A 103 -5.92 -9.60 -3.90
N ILE A 104 -6.74 -8.75 -3.26
CA ILE A 104 -6.26 -7.71 -2.35
C ILE A 104 -5.54 -8.29 -1.14
N LEU A 105 -5.95 -9.43 -0.60
CA LEU A 105 -5.23 -10.08 0.51
C LEU A 105 -3.84 -10.59 0.09
N LYS A 106 -3.65 -10.93 -1.20
CA LYS A 106 -2.35 -11.35 -1.73
C LYS A 106 -1.44 -10.16 -2.04
N MET A 107 -2.01 -9.03 -2.47
CA MET A 107 -1.27 -7.85 -2.94
C MET A 107 -1.16 -6.72 -1.90
N GLY A 108 -2.05 -6.67 -0.91
CA GLY A 108 -2.18 -5.59 0.07
C GLY A 108 -1.23 -5.70 1.27
N VAL A 109 -0.28 -6.63 1.24
CA VAL A 109 0.70 -6.88 2.31
C VAL A 109 2.12 -6.79 1.77
N LYS A 110 3.12 -6.49 2.60
CA LYS A 110 4.51 -6.31 2.14
C LYS A 110 5.14 -7.61 1.64
N GLU A 111 4.67 -8.78 2.10
CA GLU A 111 5.14 -10.07 1.61
C GLU A 111 5.02 -10.21 0.08
N VAL A 112 4.11 -9.46 -0.55
CA VAL A 112 4.00 -9.43 -2.03
C VAL A 112 5.34 -9.10 -2.68
N LEU A 113 6.14 -8.19 -2.09
CA LEU A 113 7.45 -7.78 -2.59
C LEU A 113 8.42 -8.97 -2.67
N HIS A 114 8.35 -9.87 -1.68
CA HIS A 114 9.13 -11.10 -1.71
C HIS A 114 8.55 -12.08 -2.72
N ARG A 115 7.23 -12.29 -2.74
CA ARG A 115 6.58 -13.26 -3.65
C ARG A 115 6.81 -12.90 -5.13
N THR A 116 6.87 -11.61 -5.46
CA THR A 116 7.08 -11.11 -6.81
C THR A 116 8.52 -10.69 -7.10
N ARG A 117 9.49 -11.02 -6.23
CA ARG A 117 10.90 -10.61 -6.38
C ARG A 117 11.59 -11.12 -7.66
N HIS A 118 11.03 -12.18 -8.26
CA HIS A 118 11.53 -12.79 -9.49
C HIS A 118 11.05 -12.05 -10.75
N LEU A 119 10.12 -11.10 -10.62
CA LEU A 119 9.73 -10.24 -11.74
C LEU A 119 10.86 -9.25 -12.07
N GLY A 120 10.92 -8.76 -13.31
CA GLY A 120 12.01 -7.90 -13.83
C GLY A 120 12.17 -6.52 -13.16
N TRP A 121 11.37 -6.23 -12.14
CA TRP A 121 11.32 -4.97 -11.39
C TRP A 121 11.39 -5.18 -9.87
N GLY A 122 11.73 -6.39 -9.43
CA GLY A 122 12.00 -6.70 -8.03
C GLY A 122 13.32 -6.11 -7.54
N ALA A 123 13.52 -6.17 -6.22
CA ALA A 123 14.81 -5.93 -5.57
C ALA A 123 15.22 -7.20 -4.81
N ASP A 124 16.49 -7.26 -4.39
CA ASP A 124 16.99 -8.31 -3.49
C ASP A 124 16.18 -8.36 -2.18
N THR A 125 15.14 -9.18 -2.17
CA THR A 125 14.11 -9.17 -1.12
C THR A 125 14.14 -10.48 -0.35
N HIS A 126 14.23 -10.39 0.96
CA HIS A 126 14.19 -11.52 1.88
C HIS A 126 12.98 -11.45 2.82
N LEU A 127 12.68 -12.59 3.44
CA LEU A 127 11.51 -12.75 4.29
C LEU A 127 11.86 -13.56 5.54
N TYR A 128 11.49 -13.04 6.71
CA TYR A 128 11.68 -13.71 7.99
C TYR A 128 10.32 -14.01 8.63
N ARG A 129 10.05 -15.30 8.87
CA ARG A 129 8.84 -15.78 9.56
C ARG A 129 9.09 -16.26 10.98
N SER A 130 10.34 -16.37 11.40
CA SER A 130 10.71 -16.79 12.75
C SER A 130 11.84 -15.91 13.28
N ARG A 131 11.88 -15.76 14.60
CA ARG A 131 12.94 -15.03 15.30
C ARG A 131 14.30 -15.64 15.01
N SER A 132 14.39 -16.97 15.03
CA SER A 132 15.61 -17.70 14.71
C SER A 132 16.15 -17.39 13.32
N ALA A 133 15.31 -17.40 12.28
CA ALA A 133 15.74 -17.07 10.92
C ALA A 133 16.16 -15.60 10.78
N PHE A 134 15.47 -14.69 11.47
CA PHE A 134 15.84 -13.28 11.48
C PHE A 134 17.22 -13.07 12.13
N GLN A 135 17.42 -13.67 13.30
CA GLN A 135 18.67 -13.60 14.07
C GLN A 135 19.86 -14.23 13.33
N SER A 136 19.67 -15.35 12.65
CA SER A 136 20.77 -16.05 11.97
C SER A 136 21.17 -15.43 10.63
N GLU A 137 20.22 -14.82 9.91
CA GLU A 137 20.46 -14.43 8.51
C GLU A 137 20.53 -12.92 8.26
N PHE A 138 19.85 -12.07 9.06
CA PHE A 138 19.88 -10.62 8.84
C PHE A 138 21.25 -9.97 9.06
N PRO A 139 22.03 -10.31 10.11
CA PRO A 139 23.32 -9.66 10.37
C PRO A 139 24.30 -9.75 9.21
N SER A 140 24.47 -10.94 8.63
CA SER A 140 25.38 -11.16 7.50
C SER A 140 24.94 -10.43 6.23
N ARG A 141 23.63 -10.28 6.01
CA ARG A 141 23.08 -9.49 4.89
C ARG A 141 23.33 -8.00 5.07
N LEU A 142 23.13 -7.47 6.27
CA LEU A 142 23.40 -6.07 6.58
C LEU A 142 24.89 -5.74 6.37
N GLU A 143 25.78 -6.62 6.82
CA GLU A 143 27.22 -6.43 6.69
C GLU A 143 27.69 -6.51 5.23
N SER A 144 27.20 -7.49 4.46
CA SER A 144 27.67 -7.73 3.08
C SER A 144 27.00 -6.89 2.00
N ALA A 145 25.72 -6.54 2.18
CA ALA A 145 24.91 -5.84 1.17
C ALA A 145 24.72 -4.34 1.47
N GLY A 146 25.21 -3.86 2.62
CA GLY A 146 25.05 -2.46 3.04
C GLY A 146 23.66 -2.14 3.61
N PRO A 147 23.25 -0.86 3.62
CA PRO A 147 22.02 -0.43 4.30
C PRO A 147 20.78 -1.17 3.80
N ARG A 148 19.96 -1.65 4.75
CA ARG A 148 18.74 -2.43 4.50
C ARG A 148 17.50 -1.68 4.95
N VAL A 149 16.35 -2.06 4.43
CA VAL A 149 15.03 -1.57 4.81
C VAL A 149 14.17 -2.74 5.29
N LEU A 150 13.93 -2.81 6.60
CA LEU A 150 13.03 -3.77 7.20
C LEU A 150 11.59 -3.24 7.20
N LYS A 151 10.63 -4.11 6.91
CA LYS A 151 9.21 -3.77 6.83
C LYS A 151 8.37 -4.83 7.52
N GLN A 152 7.50 -4.45 8.45
CA GLN A 152 6.45 -5.33 8.91
C GLN A 152 5.44 -5.63 7.79
N ASN A 153 4.85 -6.84 7.81
CA ASN A 153 3.98 -7.30 6.74
C ASN A 153 2.75 -6.41 6.50
N ARG A 154 2.07 -6.02 7.58
CA ARG A 154 0.85 -5.20 7.56
C ARG A 154 1.10 -3.89 8.28
N GLY A 155 0.70 -2.78 7.66
CA GLY A 155 0.87 -1.44 8.23
C GLY A 155 0.79 -0.35 7.18
N ASN A 156 0.40 0.84 7.62
CA ASN A 156 0.25 2.05 6.81
C ASN A 156 1.13 3.18 7.38
N GLY A 157 1.25 4.30 6.65
CA GLY A 157 1.90 5.52 7.18
C GLY A 157 3.38 5.40 7.57
N GLY A 158 4.11 4.43 7.03
CA GLY A 158 5.53 4.19 7.38
C GLY A 158 5.74 3.43 8.70
N GLN A 159 4.67 3.03 9.39
CA GLN A 159 4.78 2.24 10.62
C GLN A 159 5.45 0.88 10.34
N GLY A 160 6.38 0.49 11.23
CA GLY A 160 7.21 -0.69 11.09
C GLY A 160 8.05 -0.76 9.80
N VAL A 161 8.40 0.37 9.19
CA VAL A 161 9.34 0.44 8.06
C VAL A 161 10.60 1.18 8.51
N TRP A 162 11.74 0.50 8.53
CA TRP A 162 12.98 0.98 9.13
C TRP A 162 14.13 0.90 8.14
N ARG A 163 14.89 1.99 7.97
CA ARG A 163 16.24 1.91 7.40
C ARG A 163 17.18 1.48 8.51
N VAL A 164 18.09 0.57 8.19
CA VAL A 164 19.10 0.02 9.09
C VAL A 164 20.45 0.11 8.38
N GLU A 165 21.42 0.74 9.03
CA GLU A 165 22.75 0.94 8.51
C GLU A 165 23.76 0.58 9.58
N GLN A 166 24.68 -0.34 9.29
CA GLN A 166 25.78 -0.63 10.19
C GLN A 166 26.76 0.54 10.21
N ILE A 167 27.14 0.95 11.42
CA ILE A 167 28.09 2.07 11.65
C ILE A 167 29.38 1.62 12.34
N SER A 168 29.38 0.43 12.95
CA SER A 168 30.62 -0.18 13.48
C SER A 168 31.44 -0.82 12.36
N PRO A 169 32.78 -0.88 12.48
CA PRO A 169 33.63 -1.64 11.57
C PRO A 169 33.22 -3.11 11.48
N THR A 170 33.38 -3.71 10.30
CA THR A 170 33.27 -5.15 10.05
C THR A 170 34.11 -5.94 11.06
N GLY A 171 33.55 -7.01 11.62
CA GLY A 171 34.24 -7.85 12.61
C GLY A 171 34.31 -7.30 14.03
N SER A 172 33.58 -6.23 14.35
CA SER A 172 33.43 -5.76 15.74
C SER A 172 32.63 -6.76 16.59
N ASP A 173 33.04 -6.97 17.85
CA ASP A 173 32.33 -7.85 18.80
C ASP A 173 30.87 -7.41 19.04
N THR A 174 30.64 -6.10 19.08
CA THR A 174 29.31 -5.49 19.15
C THR A 174 29.03 -4.73 17.87
N VAL A 175 27.99 -5.14 17.14
CA VAL A 175 27.55 -4.46 15.93
C VAL A 175 26.67 -3.28 16.30
N LEU A 176 27.12 -2.06 15.96
CA LEU A 176 26.36 -0.84 16.12
C LEU A 176 25.65 -0.48 14.81
N VAL A 177 24.40 -0.06 14.92
CA VAL A 177 23.57 0.35 13.80
C VAL A 177 22.98 1.72 14.03
N ARG A 178 22.83 2.47 12.93
CA ARG A 178 21.94 3.62 12.83
C ARG A 178 20.64 3.18 12.21
N VAL A 179 19.53 3.45 12.88
CA VAL A 179 18.19 3.12 12.41
C VAL A 179 17.35 4.38 12.23
N LEU A 180 16.50 4.39 11.22
CA LEU A 180 15.57 5.49 10.96
C LEU A 180 14.19 4.92 10.64
N HIS A 181 13.20 5.29 11.45
CA HIS A 181 11.80 4.91 11.22
C HIS A 181 11.21 5.77 10.10
N ALA A 182 10.44 5.17 9.19
CA ALA A 182 9.74 5.90 8.13
C ALA A 182 8.52 6.71 8.64
N ARG A 183 8.19 6.61 9.93
CA ARG A 183 7.11 7.37 10.55
C ARG A 183 7.45 8.86 10.53
N ARG A 184 6.45 9.70 10.27
CA ARG A 184 6.60 11.17 10.32
C ARG A 184 7.12 11.61 11.69
N GLY A 185 8.06 12.55 11.70
CA GLY A 185 8.66 13.09 12.92
C GLY A 185 9.84 12.28 13.47
N SER A 186 10.15 11.11 12.88
CA SER A 186 11.25 10.27 13.36
C SER A 186 12.62 10.83 12.98
N VAL A 187 13.57 10.64 13.89
CA VAL A 187 14.99 11.00 13.72
C VAL A 187 15.85 9.73 13.76
N PRO A 188 17.08 9.76 13.21
CA PRO A 188 17.99 8.62 13.32
C PRO A 188 18.34 8.32 14.78
N GLU A 189 18.37 7.04 15.12
CA GLU A 189 18.77 6.51 16.43
C GLU A 189 19.97 5.58 16.25
N GLU A 190 20.94 5.65 17.14
CA GLU A 190 22.06 4.71 17.20
C GLU A 190 21.83 3.71 18.33
N THR A 191 21.98 2.42 18.03
CA THR A 191 21.73 1.33 18.98
C THR A 191 22.53 0.09 18.58
N THR A 192 22.48 -0.98 19.39
CA THR A 192 23.07 -2.26 18.99
C THR A 192 22.16 -2.96 17.98
N LEU A 193 22.74 -3.72 17.06
CA LEU A 193 21.98 -4.54 16.12
C LEU A 193 21.05 -5.50 16.87
N HIS A 194 21.55 -6.10 17.95
CA HIS A 194 20.79 -7.00 18.80
C HIS A 194 19.52 -6.35 19.37
N ASP A 195 19.65 -5.19 20.00
CA ASP A 195 18.51 -4.50 20.62
C ASP A 195 17.49 -4.05 19.58
N PHE A 196 17.96 -3.57 18.42
CA PHE A 196 17.06 -3.22 17.33
C PHE A 196 16.31 -4.43 16.77
N MET A 197 17.00 -5.56 16.58
CA MET A 197 16.38 -6.79 16.10
C MET A 197 15.32 -7.29 17.09
N ALA A 198 15.60 -7.24 18.40
CA ALA A 198 14.63 -7.58 19.44
C ALA A 198 13.35 -6.73 19.35
N ARG A 199 13.46 -5.42 19.04
CA ARG A 199 12.28 -4.56 18.79
C ARG A 199 11.45 -5.03 17.61
N CYS A 200 12.09 -5.55 16.55
CA CYS A 200 11.42 -6.00 15.34
C CYS A 200 10.71 -7.36 15.51
N GLU A 201 11.06 -8.15 16.53
CA GLU A 201 10.44 -9.46 16.77
C GLU A 201 8.92 -9.37 17.00
N ALA A 202 8.41 -8.22 17.43
CA ALA A 202 6.98 -7.95 17.55
C ALA A 202 6.22 -8.08 16.20
N TYR A 203 6.92 -8.00 15.06
CA TYR A 203 6.33 -8.18 13.73
C TYR A 203 6.19 -9.65 13.31
N ILE A 204 6.78 -10.57 14.08
CA ILE A 204 6.74 -12.02 13.85
C ILE A 204 5.58 -12.60 14.67
N THR A 205 4.38 -12.45 14.11
CA THR A 205 3.13 -13.05 14.61
C THR A 205 2.72 -14.22 13.69
N PRO A 206 1.69 -15.04 14.04
CA PRO A 206 1.27 -16.16 13.19
C PRO A 206 1.00 -15.79 11.72
N ASP A 207 0.43 -14.60 11.47
CA ASP A 207 0.18 -14.05 10.12
C ASP A 207 1.18 -12.94 9.71
N GLY A 208 2.21 -12.75 10.54
CA GLY A 208 3.21 -11.71 10.42
C GLY A 208 4.51 -12.18 9.78
N CYS A 209 5.28 -11.23 9.28
CA CYS A 209 6.65 -11.45 8.83
C CYS A 209 7.38 -10.11 8.75
N ILE A 210 8.71 -10.21 8.70
CA ILE A 210 9.59 -9.08 8.37
C ILE A 210 10.06 -9.27 6.93
N VAL A 211 9.85 -8.23 6.12
CA VAL A 211 10.37 -8.13 4.75
C VAL A 211 11.63 -7.28 4.78
N ASP A 212 12.70 -7.75 4.16
CA ASP A 212 13.99 -7.08 4.08
C ASP A 212 14.33 -6.77 2.62
N GLN A 213 14.74 -5.54 2.33
CA GLN A 213 15.16 -5.08 1.00
C GLN A 213 16.36 -4.14 1.11
N PRO A 214 17.21 -4.00 0.07
CA PRO A 214 18.25 -2.98 0.05
C PRO A 214 17.64 -1.58 0.10
N PHE A 215 18.29 -0.68 0.84
CA PHE A 215 17.99 0.73 0.79
C PHE A 215 18.29 1.26 -0.62
N GLN A 216 17.33 1.98 -1.21
CA GLN A 216 17.50 2.59 -2.52
C GLN A 216 18.21 3.93 -2.36
N SER A 217 19.48 4.01 -2.76
CA SER A 217 20.28 5.25 -2.67
C SER A 217 19.66 6.42 -3.45
N ARG A 218 18.86 6.11 -4.47
CA ARG A 218 18.09 7.06 -5.29
C ARG A 218 16.74 7.45 -4.70
N LEU A 219 16.37 6.99 -3.50
CA LEU A 219 15.15 7.42 -2.82
C LEU A 219 15.01 8.96 -2.72
N PRO A 220 16.10 9.76 -2.51
CA PRO A 220 16.02 11.22 -2.54
C PRO A 220 15.61 11.82 -3.89
N ASP A 221 15.81 11.10 -5.00
CA ASP A 221 15.36 11.53 -6.34
C ASP A 221 13.83 11.54 -6.45
N GLY A 222 13.15 10.88 -5.50
CA GLY A 222 11.70 10.74 -5.46
C GLY A 222 11.20 9.35 -5.87
N MET A 223 9.88 9.24 -5.92
CA MET A 223 9.17 8.01 -6.27
C MET A 223 8.20 8.30 -7.41
N ILE A 224 8.24 7.43 -8.42
CA ILE A 224 7.26 7.38 -9.50
C ILE A 224 6.24 6.29 -9.15
N ARG A 225 4.96 6.66 -9.13
CA ARG A 225 3.83 5.74 -9.05
C ARG A 225 3.25 5.57 -10.44
N CYS A 226 3.19 4.35 -10.94
CA CYS A 226 2.51 4.00 -12.18
C CYS A 226 1.06 3.60 -11.85
N TYR A 227 0.08 4.25 -12.47
CA TYR A 227 -1.32 3.93 -12.29
C TYR A 227 -1.79 3.02 -13.42
N MET A 228 -2.38 1.89 -13.04
CA MET A 228 -2.91 0.89 -13.97
C MET A 228 -4.45 0.92 -13.94
N GLY A 229 -5.06 0.84 -15.11
CA GLY A 229 -6.47 0.50 -15.30
C GLY A 229 -6.54 -0.78 -16.11
N ALA A 230 -7.00 -1.87 -15.49
CA ALA A 230 -6.84 -3.22 -16.03
C ALA A 230 -5.39 -3.49 -16.46
N ASP A 231 -5.15 -3.74 -17.74
CA ASP A 231 -3.87 -4.05 -18.37
C ASP A 231 -3.14 -2.81 -18.95
N LYS A 232 -3.67 -1.60 -18.73
CA LYS A 232 -3.14 -0.37 -19.34
C LYS A 232 -2.63 0.62 -18.29
N VAL A 233 -1.55 1.31 -18.63
CA VAL A 233 -1.09 2.46 -17.84
C VAL A 233 -1.99 3.65 -18.15
N VAL A 234 -2.60 4.22 -17.12
CA VAL A 234 -3.51 5.38 -17.22
C VAL A 234 -2.88 6.69 -16.78
N GLY A 235 -1.74 6.63 -16.09
CA GLY A 235 -0.99 7.82 -15.71
C GLY A 235 0.15 7.54 -14.75
N PHE A 236 0.84 8.61 -14.36
CA PHE A 236 1.95 8.56 -13.42
C PHE A 236 1.80 9.63 -12.34
N GLY A 237 2.32 9.35 -11.15
CA GLY A 237 2.47 10.32 -10.08
C GLY A 237 3.92 10.38 -9.65
N HIS A 238 4.57 11.53 -9.78
CA HIS A 238 5.93 11.74 -9.31
C HIS A 238 5.91 12.53 -8.00
N GLN A 239 6.62 12.05 -6.98
CA GLN A 239 6.64 12.69 -5.66
C GLN A 239 8.01 12.57 -5.00
N LEU A 240 8.53 13.68 -4.48
CA LEU A 240 9.69 13.66 -3.59
C LEU A 240 9.31 13.04 -2.24
N ILE A 241 10.08 12.02 -1.82
CA ILE A 241 9.85 11.29 -0.58
C ILE A 241 10.95 11.64 0.41
N LYS A 242 10.58 11.88 1.66
CA LYS A 242 11.51 12.17 2.76
C LYS A 242 11.57 11.07 3.82
N ALA A 243 10.67 10.08 3.75
CA ALA A 243 10.73 8.92 4.63
C ALA A 243 12.05 8.16 4.42
N LEU A 244 12.68 7.71 5.51
CA LEU A 244 13.98 7.02 5.52
C LEU A 244 15.19 7.86 5.05
N ILE A 245 15.02 9.18 4.92
CA ILE A 245 16.09 10.14 4.70
C ILE A 245 16.31 10.90 6.01
N PRO A 246 17.54 11.04 6.52
CA PRO A 246 17.81 11.87 7.68
C PRO A 246 17.21 13.27 7.49
N PRO A 247 16.52 13.82 8.51
CA PRO A 247 15.98 15.17 8.41
C PRO A 247 17.12 16.18 8.28
N PRO A 248 16.84 17.36 7.71
CA PRO A 248 17.82 18.43 7.61
C PRO A 248 18.11 19.04 9.01
N PRO A 249 19.15 19.87 9.16
CA PRO A 249 19.54 20.43 10.46
C PRO A 249 18.43 21.19 11.21
N GLU A 250 17.47 21.77 10.47
CA GLU A 250 16.30 22.47 11.01
C GLU A 250 15.29 21.53 11.69
N GLY A 251 15.47 20.21 11.56
CA GLY A 251 14.69 19.19 12.25
C GLY A 251 13.63 18.51 11.39
N PRO A 252 13.00 17.45 11.92
CA PRO A 252 12.05 16.60 11.19
C PRO A 252 10.70 17.28 10.89
N ASP A 253 10.42 18.40 11.55
CA ASP A 253 9.19 19.19 11.37
C ASP A 253 9.36 20.36 10.39
N SER A 254 10.58 20.59 9.89
CA SER A 254 10.84 21.63 8.89
C SER A 254 10.17 21.34 7.54
N ASP A 255 9.89 22.38 6.76
CA ASP A 255 9.32 22.25 5.41
C ASP A 255 10.21 21.41 4.48
N ALA A 256 11.54 21.54 4.63
CA ALA A 256 12.51 20.76 3.86
C ALA A 256 12.50 19.25 4.21
N ALA A 257 12.01 18.88 5.40
CA ALA A 257 11.77 17.50 5.83
C ALA A 257 10.43 16.93 5.34
N GLN A 258 9.54 17.76 4.80
CA GLN A 258 8.23 17.30 4.31
C GLN A 258 8.32 16.74 2.88
N PRO A 259 7.51 15.71 2.54
CA PRO A 259 7.41 15.24 1.17
C PRO A 259 6.84 16.34 0.27
N GLY A 260 7.32 16.41 -0.97
CA GLY A 260 6.76 17.32 -1.97
C GLY A 260 5.34 16.91 -2.40
N PRO A 261 4.63 17.79 -3.13
CA PRO A 261 3.36 17.43 -3.73
C PRO A 261 3.54 16.27 -4.72
N ARG A 262 2.48 15.49 -4.93
CA ARG A 262 2.45 14.51 -6.01
C ARG A 262 2.07 15.22 -7.31
N ILE A 263 3.00 15.24 -8.26
CA ILE A 263 2.79 15.79 -9.59
C ILE A 263 2.22 14.66 -10.46
N MET A 264 1.02 14.87 -11.01
CA MET A 264 0.34 13.90 -11.86
C MET A 264 0.69 14.14 -13.32
N HIS A 265 0.95 13.06 -14.06
CA HIS A 265 1.29 13.07 -15.47
C HIS A 265 0.38 12.11 -16.24
N PRO A 266 -0.01 12.44 -17.48
CA PRO A 266 -0.80 11.53 -18.32
C PRO A 266 0.03 10.30 -18.72
N ALA A 267 -0.65 9.24 -19.16
CA ALA A 267 0.02 8.04 -19.67
C ALA A 267 0.92 8.32 -20.89
N SER A 268 0.72 9.42 -21.61
CA SER A 268 1.52 9.85 -22.76
C SER A 268 2.78 10.63 -22.39
N ALA A 269 3.01 10.93 -21.10
CA ALA A 269 4.14 11.73 -20.66
C ALA A 269 5.48 11.14 -21.11
N GLU A 270 6.23 11.91 -21.90
CA GLU A 270 7.46 11.49 -22.53
C GLU A 270 8.49 10.90 -21.55
N PRO A 271 8.75 11.49 -20.36
CA PRO A 271 9.76 10.97 -19.44
C PRO A 271 9.48 9.54 -18.94
N PHE A 272 8.22 9.09 -18.99
CA PHE A 272 7.81 7.78 -18.48
C PHE A 272 7.50 6.76 -19.59
N ARG A 273 7.79 7.09 -20.86
CA ARG A 273 7.50 6.21 -22.01
C ARG A 273 8.14 4.82 -21.86
N ALA A 274 9.39 4.76 -21.40
CA ALA A 274 10.09 3.50 -21.20
C ALA A 274 9.46 2.66 -20.07
N LEU A 275 9.10 3.29 -18.94
CA LEU A 275 8.41 2.62 -17.83
C LEU A 275 7.03 2.10 -18.29
N ARG A 276 6.28 2.89 -19.06
CA ARG A 276 5.00 2.48 -19.63
C ARG A 276 5.14 1.22 -20.48
N ALA A 277 6.13 1.18 -21.36
CA ALA A 277 6.36 0.05 -22.25
C ALA A 277 6.62 -1.23 -21.44
N LYS A 278 7.48 -1.16 -20.42
CA LYS A 278 7.73 -2.30 -19.52
C LYS A 278 6.46 -2.78 -18.84
N MET A 279 5.69 -1.88 -18.22
CA MET A 279 4.48 -2.24 -17.47
C MET A 279 3.34 -2.86 -18.31
N GLN A 280 3.37 -2.71 -19.64
CA GLN A 280 2.32 -3.22 -20.53
C GLN A 280 2.76 -4.41 -21.38
N LEU A 281 4.06 -4.68 -21.48
CA LEU A 281 4.62 -5.69 -22.38
C LEU A 281 5.35 -6.82 -21.64
N GLU A 282 5.76 -6.59 -20.39
CA GLU A 282 6.49 -7.52 -19.52
C GLU A 282 5.64 -7.95 -18.33
#